data_AF-A0A410PTK5-F1
#
_entry.id   AF-A0A410PTK5-F1
#
_cell.length_a   1.000
_cell.length_b   1.000
_cell.length_c   1.000
_cell.angle_alpha   90.00
_cell.angle_beta   90.00
_cell.angle_gamma   90.00
#
_symmetry.space_group_name_H-M   'P 1'
#
loop_
_entity.id
_entity.type
_entity.pdbx_description
1 polymer ?
#
loop_
_entity_poly.entity_id
_entity_poly.type
_entity_poly.pdbx_seq_one_letter_code
_entity_poly.pdbx_strand_id
1 'polypeptide(L)'
;MAQVAITVTSGTPFNTDSSDSVLSIEVTNTDAVPCKAGTNAYYYVSLSDGTNSETYTFAVAETGTIAASHAETFVVENTTLGTVTTSSGVIYYTAA
;
A
#
# COMPACT_ATOMS: atom_id res chain seq x y z
N MET A 1 0.63 -19.71 -1.59
CA MET A 1 0.25 -18.70 -0.58
C MET A 1 -0.22 -19.44 0.67
N ALA A 2 0.31 -19.12 1.84
CA ALA A 2 -0.21 -19.67 3.10
C ALA A 2 -1.41 -18.82 3.54
N GLN A 3 -2.52 -19.47 3.93
CA GLN A 3 -3.70 -18.79 4.46
C GLN A 3 -3.59 -18.72 5.98
N VAL A 4 -3.75 -17.52 6.54
CA VAL A 4 -3.87 -17.31 7.99
C VAL A 4 -5.28 -16.80 8.27
N ALA A 5 -6.05 -17.57 9.04
CA ALA A 5 -7.40 -17.16 9.44
C ALA A 5 -7.31 -16.32 10.72
N ILE A 6 -7.92 -15.13 10.71
CA ILE A 6 -8.01 -14.23 11.87
C ILE A 6 -9.49 -14.01 12.16
N THR A 7 -9.89 -14.19 13.42
CA THR A 7 -11.24 -13.89 13.90
C THR A 7 -11.22 -12.56 14.63
N VAL A 8 -12.04 -11.60 14.18
CA VAL A 8 -12.18 -10.28 14.80
C VAL A 8 -13.46 -10.26 15.64
N THR A 9 -13.34 -10.00 16.95
CA THR A 9 -14.46 -10.01 17.90
C THR A 9 -15.11 -8.65 18.11
N SER A 10 -14.42 -7.56 17.81
CA SER A 10 -14.94 -6.19 17.90
C SER A 10 -14.16 -5.24 16.98
N GLY A 11 -14.81 -4.18 16.49
CA GLY A 11 -14.17 -3.08 15.75
C GLY A 11 -13.93 -1.86 16.63
N THR A 12 -12.97 -1.03 16.21
CA THR A 12 -12.70 0.29 16.80
C THR A 12 -13.30 1.38 15.90
N PRO A 13 -14.05 2.37 16.44
CA PRO A 13 -14.55 3.49 15.63
C PRO A 13 -13.41 4.35 15.08
N PHE A 14 -13.52 4.72 13.81
CA PHE A 14 -12.60 5.66 13.17
C PHE A 14 -12.79 7.08 13.73
N ASN A 15 -11.70 7.75 14.13
CA ASN A 15 -11.75 9.10 14.65
C ASN A 15 -11.74 10.13 13.49
N THR A 16 -12.91 10.65 13.13
CA THR A 16 -13.07 11.62 12.03
C THR A 16 -12.63 13.04 12.37
N ASP A 17 -12.36 13.35 13.65
CA ASP A 17 -12.07 14.72 14.10
C ASP A 17 -10.59 15.07 14.01
N SER A 18 -9.72 14.09 13.73
CA SER A 18 -8.28 14.29 13.52
C SER A 18 -7.96 14.30 12.02
N SER A 19 -7.34 15.38 11.55
CA SER A 19 -6.93 15.54 10.15
C SER A 19 -5.89 14.52 9.70
N ASP A 20 -5.15 13.96 10.65
CA ASP A 20 -4.06 13.01 10.42
C ASP A 20 -4.49 11.56 10.64
N SER A 21 -5.79 11.31 10.81
CA SER A 21 -6.36 9.96 11.04
C SER A 21 -6.25 9.04 9.81
N VAL A 22 -5.92 9.58 8.63
CA VAL A 22 -5.71 8.81 7.40
C VAL A 22 -4.47 9.29 6.65
N LEU A 23 -3.77 8.35 6.03
CA LEU A 23 -2.70 8.63 5.08
C LEU A 23 -3.17 8.32 3.66
N SER A 24 -2.98 9.27 2.76
CA SER A 24 -3.10 9.08 1.31
C SER A 24 -1.72 8.76 0.75
N ILE A 25 -1.52 7.52 0.33
CA ILE A 25 -0.25 7.00 -0.17
C ILE A 25 -0.34 6.89 -1.69
N GLU A 26 0.40 7.73 -2.40
CA GLU A 26 0.58 7.61 -3.85
C GLU A 26 1.87 6.85 -4.15
N VAL A 27 1.76 5.75 -4.87
CA VAL A 27 2.90 4.97 -5.37
C VAL A 27 3.02 5.19 -6.87
N THR A 28 4.12 5.81 -7.29
CA THR A 28 4.42 6.02 -8.71
C THR A 28 5.60 5.15 -9.13
N ASN A 29 5.43 4.32 -10.16
CA ASN A 29 6.55 3.56 -10.72
C ASN A 29 7.29 4.38 -11.79
N THR A 30 8.62 4.38 -11.75
CA THR A 30 9.43 5.15 -12.71
C THR A 30 9.49 4.48 -14.08
N ASP A 31 9.62 3.16 -14.09
CA ASP A 31 9.77 2.34 -15.29
C ASP A 31 8.55 1.45 -15.51
N ALA A 32 8.31 1.06 -16.75
CA ALA A 32 7.23 0.15 -17.08
C ALA A 32 7.47 -1.23 -16.44
N VAL A 33 6.42 -1.81 -15.85
CA VAL A 33 6.47 -3.12 -15.19
C VAL A 33 5.69 -4.13 -16.04
N PRO A 34 6.34 -5.09 -16.71
CA PRO A 34 5.69 -6.00 -17.66
C PRO A 34 4.90 -7.10 -16.93
N CYS A 35 3.75 -6.74 -16.36
CA CYS A 35 2.88 -7.66 -15.64
C CYS A 35 2.05 -8.54 -16.56
N LYS A 36 1.86 -9.79 -16.16
CA LYS A 36 0.96 -10.74 -16.81
C LYS A 36 -0.50 -10.38 -16.54
N ALA A 37 -1.27 -10.19 -17.60
CA ALA A 37 -2.70 -9.92 -17.52
C ALA A 37 -3.46 -11.02 -16.73
N GLY A 38 -4.43 -10.62 -15.92
CA GLY A 38 -5.25 -11.54 -15.11
C GLY A 38 -4.55 -12.05 -13.86
N THR A 39 -3.45 -11.42 -13.45
CA THR A 39 -2.80 -11.62 -12.15
C THR A 39 -2.84 -10.34 -11.33
N ASN A 40 -2.53 -10.43 -10.04
CA ASN A 40 -2.40 -9.24 -9.20
C ASN A 40 -0.95 -8.76 -9.16
N ALA A 41 -0.76 -7.45 -9.17
CA ALA A 41 0.43 -6.81 -8.63
C ALA A 41 0.21 -6.49 -7.14
N TYR A 42 1.27 -6.58 -6.35
CA TYR A 42 1.28 -6.30 -4.92
C TYR A 42 2.19 -5.12 -4.62
N TYR A 43 1.60 -4.01 -4.21
CA TYR A 43 2.28 -2.77 -3.84
C TYR A 43 2.64 -2.85 -2.36
N TYR A 44 3.91 -3.16 -2.07
CA TYR A 44 4.47 -3.18 -0.73
C TYR A 44 5.07 -1.81 -0.40
N VAL A 45 4.57 -1.16 0.64
CA VAL A 45 4.98 0.19 1.06
C VAL A 45 5.46 0.14 2.49
N SER A 46 6.57 0.84 2.78
CA SER A 46 7.09 1.03 4.13
C SER A 46 7.24 2.53 4.41
N LEU A 47 6.66 3.00 5.50
CA LEU A 47 6.68 4.40 5.94
C LEU A 47 7.27 4.49 7.36
N SER A 48 8.05 5.54 7.63
CA SER A 48 8.52 5.85 8.98
C SER A 48 8.61 7.35 9.22
N ASP A 49 8.27 7.75 10.45
CA ASP A 49 8.42 9.13 10.97
C ASP A 49 9.77 9.34 11.69
N GLY A 50 10.62 8.31 11.74
CA GLY A 50 11.91 8.30 12.48
C GLY A 50 11.82 7.71 13.90
N THR A 51 10.61 7.48 14.41
CA THR A 51 10.33 6.82 15.70
C THR A 51 9.51 5.54 15.49
N ASN A 52 8.43 5.62 14.71
CA ASN A 52 7.52 4.55 14.37
C ASN A 52 7.72 4.13 12.91
N SER A 53 7.35 2.89 12.58
CA SER A 53 7.37 2.35 11.23
C SER A 53 6.15 1.48 10.97
N GLU A 54 5.53 1.65 9.82
CA GLU A 54 4.37 0.87 9.36
C GLU A 54 4.65 0.31 7.97
N THR A 55 4.10 -0.87 7.69
CA THR A 55 4.22 -1.51 6.38
C THR A 55 2.86 -1.94 5.88
N TYR A 56 2.58 -1.63 4.61
CA TYR A 56 1.31 -1.91 3.96
C TYR A 56 1.53 -2.77 2.72
N THR A 57 0.54 -3.60 2.38
CA THR A 57 0.53 -4.36 1.13
C THR A 57 -0.85 -4.28 0.50
N PHE A 58 -0.90 -3.75 -0.71
CA PHE A 58 -2.13 -3.62 -1.49
C PHE A 58 -2.08 -4.54 -2.71
N ALA A 59 -3.17 -5.23 -2.99
CA ALA A 59 -3.29 -6.07 -4.19
C ALA A 59 -4.15 -5.36 -5.23
N VAL A 60 -3.61 -5.19 -6.43
CA VAL A 60 -4.30 -4.57 -7.58
C VAL A 60 -4.34 -5.58 -8.72
N ALA A 61 -5.52 -5.77 -9.30
CA ALA A 61 -5.68 -6.66 -10.45
C ALA A 61 -5.15 -5.99 -11.71
N GLU A 62 -4.21 -6.64 -12.39
CA GLU A 62 -3.54 -6.07 -13.56
C GLU A 62 -4.11 -6.61 -14.88
N THR A 63 -4.23 -5.72 -15.86
CA THR A 63 -4.69 -6.04 -17.22
C THR A 63 -3.54 -6.24 -18.21
N GLY A 64 -2.29 -6.02 -17.76
CA GLY A 64 -1.08 -6.11 -18.59
C GLY A 64 0.04 -5.28 -17.97
N THR A 65 0.98 -4.81 -18.79
CA THR A 65 2.08 -3.94 -18.37
C THR A 65 1.57 -2.70 -17.63
N ILE A 66 2.08 -2.47 -16.41
CA ILE A 66 1.91 -1.20 -15.70
C ILE A 66 2.83 -0.18 -16.39
N ALA A 67 2.26 0.88 -16.95
CA ALA A 67 3.01 1.87 -17.70
C ALA A 67 4.00 2.62 -16.79
N ALA A 68 5.10 3.11 -17.36
CA ALA A 68 5.99 4.04 -16.65
C ALA A 68 5.20 5.29 -16.22
N SER A 69 5.55 5.83 -15.05
CA SER A 69 4.85 6.97 -14.41
C SER A 69 3.37 6.72 -14.10
N HIS A 70 2.92 5.47 -14.06
CA HIS A 70 1.60 5.15 -13.51
C HIS A 70 1.62 5.43 -12.01
N ALA A 71 0.54 6.04 -11.52
CA ALA A 71 0.36 6.38 -10.12
C ALA A 71 -0.85 5.64 -9.58
N GLU A 72 -0.66 4.96 -8.46
CA GLU A 72 -1.72 4.25 -7.74
C GLU A 72 -1.87 4.86 -6.35
N THR A 73 -3.09 5.23 -5.97
CA THR A 73 -3.37 5.87 -4.67
C THR A 73 -4.10 4.93 -3.73
N PHE A 74 -3.57 4.77 -2.54
CA PHE A 74 -4.14 3.97 -1.46
C PHE A 74 -4.45 4.86 -0.25
N VAL A 75 -5.52 4.55 0.48
CA VAL A 75 -5.85 5.22 1.73
C VAL A 75 -5.80 4.22 2.86
N VAL A 76 -5.08 4.57 3.92
CA VAL A 76 -4.98 3.76 5.14
C VAL A 76 -5.31 4.61 6.36
N GLU A 77 -5.87 3.98 7.38
CA GLU A 77 -5.95 4.60 8.70
C GLU A 77 -4.54 4.87 9.22
N ASN A 78 -4.38 6.00 9.90
CA ASN A 78 -3.16 6.37 10.60
C ASN A 78 -3.48 6.66 12.07
N THR A 79 -2.98 5.78 12.93
CA THR A 79 -3.12 5.91 14.38
C THR A 79 -1.79 6.09 15.10
N THR A 80 -0.67 5.94 14.37
CA THR A 80 0.66 5.75 14.97
C THR A 80 1.74 6.67 14.38
N LEU A 81 1.74 6.92 13.07
CA LEU A 81 2.77 7.71 12.42
C LEU A 81 2.52 9.21 12.59
N GLY A 82 3.56 9.94 12.99
CA GLY A 82 3.64 11.38 12.84
C GLY A 82 3.97 11.80 11.41
N THR A 83 4.70 12.90 11.24
CA THR A 83 5.16 13.33 9.90
C THR A 83 6.14 12.32 9.32
N VAL A 84 5.75 11.67 8.22
CA VAL A 84 6.61 10.69 7.53
C VAL A 84 7.89 11.38 7.03
N THR A 85 9.04 10.85 7.43
CA THR A 85 10.37 11.35 7.04
C THR A 85 11.07 10.41 6.07
N THR A 86 10.69 9.14 6.05
CA THR A 86 11.23 8.14 5.11
C THR A 86 10.12 7.26 4.57
N SER A 87 10.20 6.95 3.28
CA SER A 87 9.26 6.07 2.58
C SER A 87 9.97 5.23 1.54
N SER A 88 9.45 4.03 1.30
CA SER A 88 9.89 3.14 0.21
C SER A 88 8.74 2.30 -0.31
N GLY A 89 8.85 1.87 -1.57
CA GLY A 89 7.84 1.07 -2.25
C GLY A 89 8.46 0.01 -3.15
N VAL A 90 7.83 -1.17 -3.22
CA VAL A 90 8.19 -2.27 -4.12
C VAL A 90 6.92 -2.84 -4.74
N ILE A 91 6.94 -3.07 -6.06
CA ILE A 91 5.86 -3.76 -6.76
C ILE A 91 6.29 -5.21 -7.00
N TYR A 92 5.60 -6.16 -6.38
CA TYR A 92 5.73 -7.58 -6.70
C TYR A 92 4.68 -7.98 -7.73
N TYR A 93 5.09 -8.60 -8.82
CA TYR A 93 4.19 -8.93 -9.93
C TYR A 93 4.54 -10.29 -10.55
N THR A 94 3.60 -10.85 -11.29
CA THR A 94 3.89 -11.98 -12.18
C THR A 94 4.33 -11.43 -13.53
N ALA A 95 5.56 -11.74 -13.97
CA ALA A 95 6.07 -11.28 -15.25
C ALA A 95 5.27 -11.85 -16.44
N ALA A 96 5.10 -11.04 -17.48
CA ALA A 96 4.46 -11.39 -18.75
C ALA A 96 5.28 -12.38 -19.59
#